data_AF-A0A9R1BIR4-F1
#
_entry.id   AF-A0A9R1BIR4-F1
#
_cell.length_a   1.000
_cell.length_b   1.000
_cell.length_c   1.000
_cell.angle_alpha   90.00
_cell.angle_beta   90.00
_cell.angle_gamma   90.00
#
_symmetry.space_group_name_H-M   'P 1'
#
loop_
_entity.id
_entity.type
_entity.pdbx_description
1 polymer ?
#
loop_
_entity_poly.entity_id
_entity_poly.type
_entity_poly.pdbx_seq_one_letter_code
_entity_poly.pdbx_strand_id
1 'polypeptide(L)'
;MDHQTKFVVQKIVVSLHSAGEILENILGRASEEKAEMISCRSNLDPKDGLEFLGLEAHNIHDLAKEVEIRLSECREKERKERCRMESMISSLKKENQDIRSMLEVAVTEKEAAENSLRVLKGDGDQRSSILQIAEKGLQKVGFGFIMEVISGESEGDEMSSSSASAASNGRESKQEVDSLASIVGKTLKNLHHEINDLRQALDESRSDCDHLQLLAAQQAQKIIKHESHIQDLREREILLLQSVEELNVRVKEVEQEAARWKEACALEVEAGKAAIKELNQEVTLLREELRRVKADLDAANSKIQLKEKLAASAMAAQAAADACLKLADSRSAGLQQRIEELTRQIEQEDTHARKGRDSARKRIRYACWPWQQLRVISTSSRARTWSVDQNGRLLPRTEALLQIRI
;
A
#
# COMPACT_ATOMS: atom_id res chain seq x y z
N MET A 1 -40.99 -13.30 14.74
CA MET A 1 -39.63 -12.72 14.64
C MET A 1 -39.09 -12.55 16.04
N ASP A 2 -38.29 -13.51 16.49
CA ASP A 2 -37.63 -13.49 17.79
C ASP A 2 -36.77 -12.22 17.92
N HIS A 3 -36.62 -11.67 19.13
CA HIS A 3 -35.84 -10.45 19.36
C HIS A 3 -34.43 -10.52 18.75
N GLN A 4 -33.86 -11.73 18.69
CA GLN A 4 -32.58 -12.00 18.07
C GLN A 4 -32.57 -11.79 16.55
N THR A 5 -33.63 -12.19 15.84
CA THR A 5 -33.75 -11.98 14.38
C THR A 5 -33.87 -10.50 14.01
N LYS A 6 -34.59 -9.71 14.81
CA LYS A 6 -34.71 -8.25 14.60
C LYS A 6 -33.39 -7.53 14.80
N PHE A 7 -32.63 -7.92 15.83
CA PHE A 7 -31.30 -7.35 16.10
C PHE A 7 -30.30 -7.65 14.95
N VAL A 8 -30.33 -8.86 14.41
CA VAL A 8 -29.48 -9.25 13.28
C VAL A 8 -29.83 -8.46 12.01
N VAL A 9 -31.12 -8.33 11.68
CA VAL A 9 -31.59 -7.53 10.53
C VAL A 9 -31.13 -6.08 10.65
N GLN A 10 -31.27 -5.47 11.83
CA GLN A 10 -30.84 -4.08 12.05
C GLN A 10 -29.33 -3.90 11.86
N LYS A 11 -28.52 -4.85 12.32
CA LYS A 11 -27.06 -4.82 12.11
C LYS A 11 -26.69 -4.93 10.63
N ILE A 12 -27.41 -5.74 9.85
CA ILE A 12 -27.20 -5.89 8.41
C ILE A 12 -27.56 -4.60 7.69
N VAL A 13 -28.69 -3.96 8.02
CA VAL A 13 -29.09 -2.68 7.42
C VAL A 13 -28.04 -1.59 7.64
N VAL A 14 -27.51 -1.46 8.87
CA VAL A 14 -26.45 -0.48 9.18
C VAL A 14 -25.18 -0.76 8.36
N SER A 15 -24.80 -2.03 8.22
CA SER A 15 -23.64 -2.41 7.40
C SER A 15 -23.84 -2.12 5.91
N LEU A 16 -25.06 -2.33 5.39
CA LEU A 16 -25.41 -2.02 4.01
C LEU A 16 -25.38 -0.52 3.75
N HIS A 17 -25.97 0.29 4.64
CA HIS A 17 -25.91 1.75 4.54
C HIS A 17 -24.46 2.28 4.55
N SER A 18 -23.61 1.74 5.43
CA SER A 18 -22.19 2.11 5.47
C SER A 18 -21.47 1.74 4.18
N ALA A 19 -21.76 0.57 3.60
CA ALA A 19 -21.19 0.16 2.32
C ALA A 19 -21.67 1.06 1.16
N GLY A 20 -22.95 1.43 1.15
CA GLY A 20 -23.51 2.38 0.19
C GLY A 20 -22.82 3.75 0.26
N GLU A 21 -22.67 4.31 1.46
CA GLU A 21 -21.99 5.60 1.67
C GLU A 21 -20.52 5.59 1.23
N ILE A 22 -19.81 4.48 1.46
CA ILE A 22 -18.43 4.31 0.98
C ILE A 22 -18.40 4.29 -0.56
N LEU A 23 -19.31 3.55 -1.20
CA LEU A 23 -19.37 3.47 -2.65
C LEU A 23 -19.74 4.80 -3.29
N GLU A 24 -20.70 5.55 -2.71
CA GLU A 24 -21.05 6.90 -3.15
C GLU A 24 -19.86 7.86 -3.04
N ASN A 25 -19.11 7.80 -1.94
CA ASN A 25 -17.89 8.60 -1.76
C ASN A 25 -16.81 8.26 -2.78
N ILE A 26 -16.62 6.97 -3.11
CA ILE A 26 -15.67 6.53 -4.14
C ILE A 26 -16.13 7.01 -5.52
N LEU A 27 -17.43 6.91 -5.83
CA LEU A 27 -18.00 7.39 -7.08
C LEU A 27 -17.82 8.90 -7.25
N GLY A 28 -18.07 9.67 -6.18
CA GLY A 28 -17.90 11.12 -6.18
C GLY A 28 -16.44 11.58 -6.37
N ARG A 29 -15.46 10.74 -6.02
CA ARG A 29 -14.04 11.00 -6.32
C ARG A 29 -13.64 10.60 -7.73
N ALA A 30 -14.31 9.60 -8.31
CA ALA A 30 -14.01 9.07 -9.64
C ALA A 30 -14.67 9.88 -10.77
N SER A 31 -15.70 10.68 -10.48
CA SER A 31 -16.44 11.48 -11.46
C SER A 31 -16.15 12.98 -11.29
N GLU A 32 -15.61 13.62 -12.33
CA GLU A 32 -15.44 15.09 -12.39
C GLU A 32 -16.77 15.81 -12.69
N GLU A 33 -17.73 15.15 -13.32
CA GLU A 33 -19.11 15.63 -13.44
C GLU A 33 -19.87 15.26 -12.16
N LYS A 34 -20.56 16.24 -11.55
CA LYS A 34 -21.53 16.01 -10.48
C LYS A 34 -22.59 15.04 -11.00
N ALA A 35 -22.40 13.75 -10.76
CA ALA A 35 -23.36 12.74 -11.09
C ALA A 35 -24.69 13.15 -10.45
N GLU A 36 -25.72 13.34 -11.27
CA GLU A 36 -27.09 13.44 -10.78
C GLU A 36 -27.34 12.19 -9.94
N MET A 37 -27.43 12.43 -8.64
CA MET A 37 -27.63 11.45 -7.60
C MET A 37 -28.63 10.38 -8.04
N ILE A 38 -28.18 9.13 -8.15
CA ILE A 38 -29.06 7.98 -8.04
C ILE A 38 -29.45 7.87 -6.56
N SER A 39 -30.15 8.88 -6.04
CA SER A 39 -30.83 8.78 -4.76
C SER A 39 -32.21 8.20 -5.02
N CYS A 40 -32.23 6.92 -5.36
CA CYS A 40 -33.38 6.09 -5.06
C CYS A 40 -33.24 5.62 -3.61
N ARG A 41 -33.21 6.58 -2.67
CA ARG A 41 -33.35 6.28 -1.25
C ARG A 41 -34.80 5.88 -1.05
N SER A 42 -35.07 4.58 -1.16
CA SER A 42 -36.39 4.00 -0.97
C SER A 42 -36.95 4.43 0.38
N ASN A 43 -37.95 5.32 0.38
CA ASN A 43 -38.76 5.68 1.54
C ASN A 43 -39.73 4.54 1.90
N LEU A 44 -39.21 3.34 2.13
CA LEU A 44 -40.02 2.19 2.53
C LEU A 44 -39.92 1.99 4.04
N ASP A 45 -41.09 1.85 4.69
CA ASP A 45 -41.22 1.64 6.13
C ASP A 45 -40.42 0.38 6.52
N PRO A 46 -39.47 0.44 7.48
CA PRO A 46 -38.62 -0.69 7.89
C PRO A 46 -39.38 -1.90 8.51
N LYS A 47 -40.71 -1.94 8.40
CA LYS A 47 -41.57 -2.99 8.94
C LYS A 47 -41.57 -4.28 8.12
N ASP A 48 -41.26 -4.23 6.83
CA ASP A 48 -41.25 -5.43 5.96
C ASP A 48 -39.87 -6.13 5.86
N GLY A 49 -38.86 -5.63 6.60
CA GLY A 49 -37.63 -6.30 7.01
C GLY A 49 -36.80 -7.02 5.93
N LEU A 50 -37.29 -8.15 5.43
CA LEU A 50 -36.61 -9.00 4.45
C LEU A 50 -36.68 -8.45 3.03
N GLU A 51 -37.82 -7.90 2.60
CA GLU A 51 -37.98 -7.34 1.24
C GLU A 51 -37.18 -6.04 1.08
N PHE A 52 -37.15 -5.20 2.12
CA PHE A 52 -36.31 -4.00 2.18
C PHE A 52 -34.82 -4.35 2.07
N LEU A 53 -34.36 -5.36 2.82
CA LEU A 53 -32.97 -5.83 2.74
C LEU A 53 -32.60 -6.32 1.33
N GLY A 54 -33.51 -7.02 0.65
CA GLY A 54 -33.31 -7.47 -0.72
C GLY A 54 -33.14 -6.31 -1.71
N LEU A 55 -33.99 -5.30 -1.60
CA LEU A 55 -33.94 -4.11 -2.45
C LEU A 55 -32.69 -3.25 -2.18
N GLU A 56 -32.36 -3.02 -0.91
CA GLU A 56 -31.17 -2.26 -0.51
C GLU A 56 -29.87 -2.95 -0.97
N ALA A 57 -29.79 -4.27 -0.81
CA ALA A 57 -28.65 -5.05 -1.29
C ALA A 57 -28.53 -5.00 -2.83
N HIS A 58 -29.66 -4.99 -3.56
CA HIS A 58 -29.66 -4.83 -5.01
C HIS A 58 -29.17 -3.45 -5.45
N ASN A 59 -29.64 -2.38 -4.80
CA ASN A 59 -29.20 -1.01 -5.05
C ASN A 59 -27.69 -0.84 -4.82
N ILE A 60 -27.17 -1.40 -3.72
CA ILE A 60 -25.73 -1.37 -3.42
C ILE A 60 -24.93 -2.15 -4.47
N HIS A 61 -25.44 -3.28 -4.95
CA HIS A 61 -24.79 -4.06 -5.99
C HIS A 61 -24.73 -3.31 -7.33
N ASP A 62 -25.80 -2.64 -7.72
CA ASP A 62 -25.81 -1.83 -8.95
C ASP A 62 -24.92 -0.59 -8.82
N LEU A 63 -24.91 0.06 -7.65
CA LEU A 63 -23.96 1.13 -7.34
C LEU A 63 -22.51 0.65 -7.40
N ALA A 64 -22.21 -0.54 -6.88
CA ALA A 64 -20.88 -1.13 -6.93
C ALA A 64 -20.40 -1.40 -8.37
N LYS A 65 -21.29 -1.89 -9.24
CA LYS A 65 -20.98 -2.07 -10.67
C LYS A 65 -20.69 -0.74 -11.36
N GLU A 66 -21.49 0.28 -11.11
CA GLU A 66 -21.26 1.60 -11.71
C GLU A 66 -19.92 2.18 -11.24
N VAL A 67 -19.60 2.07 -9.95
CA VAL A 67 -18.29 2.43 -9.39
C VAL A 67 -17.16 1.68 -10.08
N GLU A 68 -17.30 0.36 -10.28
CA GLU A 68 -16.30 -0.45 -10.97
C GLU A 68 -16.06 0.02 -12.41
N ILE A 69 -17.14 0.27 -13.16
CA ILE A 69 -17.07 0.78 -14.54
C ILE A 69 -16.35 2.13 -14.55
N ARG A 70 -16.78 3.08 -13.73
CA ARG A 70 -16.18 4.43 -13.69
C ARG A 70 -14.72 4.43 -13.27
N LEU A 71 -14.36 3.62 -12.28
CA LEU A 71 -12.96 3.47 -11.88
C LEU A 71 -12.12 2.82 -12.98
N SER A 72 -12.68 1.88 -13.74
CA SER A 72 -11.97 1.30 -14.88
C SER A 72 -11.72 2.33 -15.99
N GLU A 73 -12.71 3.17 -16.31
CA GLU A 73 -12.59 4.26 -17.29
C GLU A 73 -11.58 5.31 -16.85
N CYS A 74 -11.62 5.73 -15.58
CA CYS A 74 -10.69 6.69 -15.00
C CYS A 74 -9.24 6.17 -15.07
N ARG A 75 -9.00 4.93 -14.60
CA ARG A 75 -7.67 4.30 -14.68
C ARG A 75 -7.16 4.16 -16.10
N GLU A 76 -8.03 3.88 -17.06
CA GLU A 76 -7.64 3.77 -18.47
C GLU A 76 -7.29 5.14 -19.08
N LYS A 77 -8.00 6.21 -18.72
CA LYS A 77 -7.64 7.59 -19.11
C LYS A 77 -6.28 7.99 -18.54
N GLU A 78 -6.06 7.76 -17.25
CA GLU A 78 -4.77 8.02 -16.59
C GLU A 78 -3.64 7.21 -17.24
N ARG A 79 -3.88 5.94 -17.56
CA ARG A 79 -2.90 5.08 -18.25
C ARG A 79 -2.55 5.64 -19.63
N LYS A 80 -3.54 6.04 -20.42
CA LYS A 80 -3.33 6.64 -21.75
C LYS A 80 -2.52 7.92 -21.67
N GLU A 81 -2.83 8.79 -20.70
CA GLU A 81 -2.10 10.03 -20.52
C GLU A 81 -0.66 9.79 -20.07
N ARG A 82 -0.45 8.87 -19.12
CA ARG A 82 0.89 8.44 -18.71
C ARG A 82 1.71 7.92 -19.90
N CYS A 83 1.14 7.05 -20.73
CA CYS A 83 1.82 6.54 -21.92
C CYS A 83 2.15 7.66 -22.93
N ARG A 84 1.29 8.67 -23.09
CA ARG A 84 1.57 9.84 -23.93
C ARG A 84 2.73 10.66 -23.38
N MET A 85 2.72 10.95 -22.08
CA MET A 85 3.79 11.67 -21.40
C MET A 85 5.12 10.91 -21.49
N GLU A 86 5.13 9.60 -21.26
CA GLU A 86 6.32 8.74 -21.40
C GLU A 86 6.88 8.76 -22.83
N SER A 87 6.01 8.72 -23.84
CA SER A 87 6.40 8.83 -25.25
C SER A 87 7.03 10.19 -25.55
N MET A 88 6.43 11.29 -25.06
CA MET A 88 6.96 12.64 -25.21
C MET A 88 8.31 12.80 -24.51
N ILE A 89 8.46 12.30 -23.28
CA ILE A 89 9.73 12.31 -22.53
C ILE A 89 10.80 11.52 -23.28
N SER A 90 10.45 10.35 -23.83
CA SER A 90 11.39 9.53 -24.60
C SER A 90 11.86 10.25 -25.87
N SER A 91 10.93 10.94 -26.56
CA SER A 91 11.27 11.78 -27.72
C SER A 91 12.18 12.95 -27.34
N LEU A 92 11.84 13.71 -26.29
CA LEU A 92 12.65 14.83 -25.80
C LEU A 92 14.03 14.38 -25.32
N LYS A 93 14.14 13.20 -24.70
CA LYS A 93 15.42 12.64 -24.28
C LYS A 93 16.29 12.28 -25.48
N LYS A 94 15.70 11.74 -26.54
CA LYS A 94 16.41 11.46 -27.80
C LYS A 94 16.87 12.75 -28.47
N GLU A 95 15.99 13.75 -28.56
CA GLU A 95 16.35 15.06 -29.13
C GLU A 95 17.47 15.75 -28.34
N ASN A 96 17.43 15.72 -27.01
CA ASN A 96 18.54 16.23 -26.19
C ASN A 96 19.86 15.47 -26.43
N GLN A 97 19.80 14.17 -26.66
CA GLN A 97 20.97 13.38 -27.02
C GLN A 97 21.50 13.76 -28.41
N ASP A 98 20.60 14.00 -29.37
CA ASP A 98 20.95 14.43 -30.73
C ASP A 98 21.55 15.85 -30.73
N ILE A 99 20.98 16.79 -29.96
CA ILE A 99 21.54 18.14 -29.75
C ILE A 99 22.92 18.05 -29.13
N ARG A 100 23.09 17.21 -28.10
CA ARG A 100 24.40 17.00 -27.46
C ARG A 100 25.44 16.49 -28.46
N SER A 101 25.08 15.50 -29.30
CA SER A 101 25.95 14.99 -30.36
C SER A 101 26.33 16.10 -31.36
N MET A 102 25.37 16.91 -31.81
CA MET A 102 25.63 18.04 -32.70
C MET A 102 26.56 19.08 -32.07
N LEU A 103 26.40 19.37 -30.77
CA LEU A 103 27.28 20.29 -30.04
C LEU A 103 28.70 19.73 -29.91
N GLU A 104 28.85 18.43 -29.64
CA GLU A 104 30.16 17.77 -29.60
C GLU A 104 30.85 17.85 -30.97
N VAL A 105 30.12 17.62 -32.07
CA VAL A 105 30.65 17.81 -33.44
C VAL A 105 31.01 19.28 -33.69
N ALA A 106 30.14 20.23 -33.39
CA ALA A 106 30.41 21.65 -33.60
C ALA A 106 31.61 22.16 -32.79
N VAL A 107 31.79 21.67 -31.56
CA VAL A 107 32.96 21.98 -30.73
C VAL A 107 34.23 21.39 -31.33
N THR A 108 34.22 20.12 -31.77
CA THR A 108 35.40 19.50 -32.38
C THR A 108 35.77 20.14 -33.73
N GLU A 109 34.78 20.54 -34.54
CA GLU A 109 35.01 21.31 -35.77
C GLU A 109 35.57 22.71 -35.50
N LYS A 110 35.04 23.40 -34.47
CA LYS A 110 35.57 24.68 -34.01
C LYS A 110 37.02 24.55 -33.55
N GLU A 111 37.33 23.54 -32.74
CA GLU A 111 38.69 23.26 -32.28
C GLU A 111 39.62 22.94 -33.46
N ALA A 112 39.17 22.16 -34.44
CA ALA A 112 39.92 21.87 -35.65
C ALA A 112 40.21 23.15 -36.47
N ALA A 113 39.20 24.01 -36.66
CA ALA A 113 39.35 25.28 -37.37
C ALA A 113 40.26 26.27 -36.61
N GLU A 114 40.15 26.35 -35.28
CA GLU A 114 41.03 27.14 -34.44
C GLU A 114 42.47 26.61 -34.49
N ASN A 115 42.67 25.29 -34.50
CA ASN A 115 43.98 24.69 -34.66
C ASN A 115 44.57 24.96 -36.05
N SER A 116 43.78 24.87 -37.13
CA SER A 116 44.20 25.29 -38.48
C SER A 116 44.57 26.77 -38.54
N LEU A 117 43.81 27.63 -37.85
CA LEU A 117 44.12 29.05 -37.73
C LEU A 117 45.42 29.28 -36.94
N ARG A 118 45.65 28.55 -35.86
CA ARG A 118 46.91 28.59 -35.09
C ARG A 118 48.11 28.18 -35.94
N VAL A 119 47.96 27.17 -36.81
CA VAL A 119 48.99 26.76 -37.78
C VAL A 119 49.26 27.87 -38.81
N LEU A 120 48.22 28.49 -39.38
CA LEU A 120 48.35 29.65 -40.28
C LEU A 120 48.92 30.89 -39.59
N LYS A 121 48.70 31.03 -38.28
CA LYS A 121 49.26 32.10 -37.45
C LYS A 121 50.71 31.80 -37.03
N GLY A 122 51.10 30.53 -36.94
CA GLY A 122 52.49 30.08 -36.80
C GLY A 122 53.32 30.34 -38.05
N ASP A 123 52.70 30.38 -39.22
CA ASP A 123 53.27 30.94 -40.46
C ASP A 123 53.33 32.49 -40.45
N GLY A 124 53.00 33.09 -39.30
CA GLY A 124 53.13 34.51 -39.02
C GLY A 124 54.56 35.04 -39.13
N ASP A 125 55.59 34.18 -39.06
CA ASP A 125 56.98 34.59 -39.32
C ASP A 125 57.21 34.91 -40.81
N GLN A 126 56.50 34.22 -41.72
CA GLN A 126 56.58 34.50 -43.16
C GLN A 126 55.69 35.71 -43.55
N ARG A 127 54.52 35.87 -42.92
CA ARG A 127 53.68 37.08 -43.11
C ARG A 127 54.25 38.33 -42.44
N SER A 128 54.86 38.22 -41.26
CA SER A 128 55.50 39.35 -40.57
C SER A 128 56.78 39.78 -41.26
N SER A 129 57.55 38.86 -41.86
CA SER A 129 58.70 39.21 -42.70
C SER A 129 58.28 39.89 -44.01
N ILE A 130 57.20 39.44 -44.67
CA ILE A 130 56.63 40.14 -45.84
C ILE A 130 56.10 41.53 -45.47
N LEU A 131 55.43 41.67 -44.32
CA LEU A 131 54.97 42.96 -43.79
C LEU A 131 56.13 43.90 -43.43
N GLN A 132 57.21 43.40 -42.82
CA GLN A 132 58.42 44.18 -42.56
C GLN A 132 59.15 44.59 -43.85
N ILE A 133 59.15 43.74 -44.88
CA ILE A 133 59.70 44.09 -46.20
C ILE A 133 58.85 45.19 -46.86
N ALA A 134 57.53 45.12 -46.75
CA ALA A 134 56.62 46.15 -47.23
C ALA A 134 56.79 47.47 -46.44
N GLU A 135 56.96 47.41 -45.12
CA GLU A 135 57.23 48.57 -44.25
C GLU A 135 58.57 49.25 -44.57
N LYS A 136 59.64 48.47 -44.76
CA LYS A 136 60.94 48.99 -45.20
C LYS A 136 60.91 49.49 -46.64
N GLY A 137 60.07 48.91 -47.49
CA GLY A 137 59.81 49.39 -48.85
C GLY A 137 59.13 50.75 -48.83
N LEU A 138 58.05 50.91 -48.03
CA LEU A 138 57.28 52.15 -47.88
C LEU A 138 58.10 53.29 -47.26
N GLN A 139 58.94 52.99 -46.25
CA GLN A 139 59.88 53.97 -45.69
C GLN A 139 60.89 54.46 -46.73
N LYS A 140 61.32 53.60 -47.65
CA LYS A 140 62.28 53.94 -48.70
C LYS A 140 61.69 54.77 -49.85
N VAL A 141 60.36 54.76 -50.02
CA VAL A 141 59.61 55.62 -50.95
C VAL A 141 58.85 56.77 -50.26
N GLY A 142 59.12 57.03 -48.97
CA GLY A 142 58.68 58.25 -48.29
C GLY A 142 57.25 58.25 -47.72
N PHE A 143 56.61 57.09 -47.54
CA PHE A 143 55.28 56.96 -46.91
C PHE A 143 55.37 56.55 -45.45
N GLY A 144 56.10 57.32 -44.64
CA GLY A 144 56.30 57.01 -43.22
C GLY A 144 56.21 58.25 -42.35
N PHE A 145 55.05 58.93 -42.31
CA PHE A 145 54.73 59.89 -41.25
C PHE A 145 53.25 60.34 -41.25
N ILE A 146 52.30 59.53 -40.76
CA ILE A 146 50.96 60.03 -40.35
C ILE A 146 50.43 59.19 -39.18
N MET A 147 50.94 59.40 -37.97
CA MET A 147 50.19 59.14 -36.71
C MET A 147 50.89 59.82 -35.52
N GLU A 148 51.11 61.13 -35.58
CA GLU A 148 51.23 62.00 -34.41
C GLU A 148 51.19 63.46 -34.89
N VAL A 149 50.64 64.35 -34.07
CA VAL A 149 50.42 65.80 -34.31
C VAL A 149 49.04 66.18 -34.86
N ILE A 150 48.06 66.23 -33.95
CA ILE A 150 47.02 67.26 -33.95
C ILE A 150 47.30 68.14 -32.72
N SER A 151 48.03 69.25 -32.91
CA SER A 151 47.88 70.48 -32.11
C SER A 151 48.85 71.54 -32.62
N GLY A 152 48.33 72.72 -32.96
CA GLY A 152 49.13 73.94 -33.12
C GLY A 152 49.20 74.48 -34.55
N GLU A 153 48.24 75.36 -34.85
CA GLU A 153 48.37 76.66 -35.52
C GLU A 153 49.29 76.79 -36.76
N SER A 154 48.63 77.19 -37.85
CA SER A 154 49.21 77.72 -39.09
C SER A 154 49.49 79.21 -38.93
N GLU A 155 50.73 79.65 -39.16
CA GLU A 155 51.10 80.99 -39.66
C GLU A 155 52.48 80.93 -40.33
N GLY A 156 52.69 81.76 -41.36
CA GLY A 156 54.02 82.03 -41.96
C GLY A 156 54.30 81.22 -43.22
N ASP A 157 53.79 81.56 -44.40
CA ASP A 157 54.21 82.65 -45.28
C ASP A 157 55.49 82.35 -46.09
N GLU A 158 55.47 82.88 -47.31
CA GLU A 158 56.56 83.07 -48.28
C GLU A 158 57.08 81.90 -49.15
N MET A 159 56.66 81.99 -50.41
CA MET A 159 57.36 81.56 -51.63
C MET A 159 58.81 82.05 -51.68
N SER A 160 59.73 81.26 -52.26
CA SER A 160 60.73 81.80 -53.20
C SER A 160 61.44 80.71 -54.00
N SER A 161 61.11 80.68 -55.29
CA SER A 161 61.97 80.20 -56.37
C SER A 161 62.98 81.29 -56.73
N SER A 162 64.22 80.92 -57.11
CA SER A 162 65.03 81.79 -57.96
C SER A 162 65.84 80.99 -58.97
N SER A 163 65.34 80.98 -60.21
CA SER A 163 66.13 80.84 -61.42
C SER A 163 66.66 82.21 -61.83
N ALA A 164 67.93 82.30 -62.23
CA ALA A 164 68.52 83.49 -62.80
C ALA A 164 68.77 83.29 -64.31
N SER A 165 68.09 84.05 -65.16
CA SER A 165 68.64 84.49 -66.45
C SER A 165 67.87 85.67 -67.07
N ALA A 166 68.59 86.79 -67.16
CA ALA A 166 68.68 87.76 -68.27
C ALA A 166 67.41 88.45 -68.86
N ALA A 167 67.32 89.75 -68.57
CA ALA A 167 67.19 90.88 -69.49
C ALA A 167 66.11 90.89 -70.61
N SER A 168 65.11 91.77 -70.45
CA SER A 168 64.95 93.03 -71.22
C SER A 168 63.48 93.39 -71.57
N ASN A 169 63.14 94.66 -71.30
CA ASN A 169 62.21 95.55 -72.01
C ASN A 169 60.67 95.34 -71.91
N GLY A 170 60.07 95.94 -70.87
CA GLY A 170 59.19 97.11 -71.04
C GLY A 170 57.91 96.95 -71.86
N ARG A 171 57.05 95.97 -71.55
CA ARG A 171 55.63 95.93 -71.98
C ARG A 171 54.70 95.05 -71.09
N GLU A 172 55.03 94.82 -69.80
CA GLU A 172 54.46 93.74 -68.96
C GLU A 172 53.29 94.13 -68.01
N SER A 173 53.00 95.43 -67.79
CA SER A 173 52.10 95.86 -66.71
C SER A 173 50.63 95.46 -66.82
N LYS A 174 50.13 95.11 -68.02
CA LYS A 174 48.73 94.68 -68.22
C LYS A 174 48.56 93.16 -68.09
N GLN A 175 49.59 92.40 -68.49
CA GLN A 175 49.60 90.94 -68.43
C GLN A 175 49.83 90.41 -67.01
N GLU A 176 50.60 91.12 -66.19
CA GLU A 176 50.79 90.82 -64.76
C GLU A 176 49.53 91.04 -63.93
N VAL A 177 48.77 92.13 -64.20
CA VAL A 177 47.51 92.43 -63.53
C VAL A 177 46.43 91.40 -63.89
N ASP A 178 46.34 91.00 -65.16
CA ASP A 178 45.43 89.93 -65.61
C ASP A 178 45.83 88.56 -65.01
N SER A 179 47.13 88.31 -64.81
CA SER A 179 47.64 87.09 -64.16
C SER A 179 47.36 87.07 -62.65
N LEU A 180 47.54 88.20 -61.96
CA LEU A 180 47.19 88.37 -60.55
C LEU A 180 45.68 88.22 -60.32
N ALA A 181 44.85 88.83 -61.18
CA ALA A 181 43.40 88.67 -61.12
C ALA A 181 42.97 87.21 -61.36
N SER A 182 43.67 86.49 -62.24
CA SER A 182 43.46 85.05 -62.45
C SER A 182 43.86 84.22 -61.24
N ILE A 183 44.96 84.55 -60.56
CA ILE A 183 45.39 83.89 -59.33
C ILE A 183 44.38 84.14 -58.20
N VAL A 184 43.98 85.38 -57.96
CA VAL A 184 42.96 85.73 -56.95
C VAL A 184 41.60 85.11 -57.29
N GLY A 185 41.23 85.08 -58.58
CA GLY A 185 40.02 84.41 -59.03
C GLY A 185 40.04 82.89 -58.80
N LYS A 186 41.22 82.25 -58.94
CA LYS A 186 41.40 80.83 -58.60
C LYS A 186 41.38 80.61 -57.09
N THR A 187 42.06 81.41 -56.29
CA THR A 187 42.05 81.27 -54.82
C THR A 187 40.66 81.51 -54.24
N LEU A 188 39.91 82.50 -54.73
CA LEU A 188 38.53 82.74 -54.29
C LEU A 188 37.60 81.58 -54.64
N LYS A 189 37.76 80.98 -55.83
CA LYS A 189 37.01 79.77 -56.22
C LYS A 189 37.37 78.59 -55.33
N ASN A 190 38.66 78.38 -55.04
CA ASN A 190 39.11 77.32 -54.15
C ASN A 190 38.53 77.50 -52.74
N LEU A 191 38.61 78.70 -52.17
CA LEU A 191 38.00 79.02 -50.88
C LEU A 191 36.48 78.83 -50.88
N HIS A 192 35.78 79.16 -51.98
CA HIS A 192 34.35 78.88 -52.10
C HIS A 192 34.03 77.38 -52.12
N HIS A 193 34.87 76.56 -52.77
CA HIS A 193 34.71 75.10 -52.73
C HIS A 193 34.96 74.59 -51.32
N GLU A 194 36.04 75.01 -50.66
CA GLU A 194 36.35 74.63 -49.28
C GLU A 194 35.24 75.03 -48.29
N ILE A 195 34.68 76.24 -48.41
CA ILE A 195 33.56 76.68 -47.58
C ILE A 195 32.32 75.80 -47.81
N ASN A 196 32.05 75.39 -49.05
CA ASN A 196 30.94 74.50 -49.36
C ASN A 196 31.18 73.08 -48.82
N ASP A 197 32.40 72.55 -48.98
CA ASP A 197 32.78 71.23 -48.48
C ASP A 197 32.70 71.17 -46.95
N LEU A 198 33.17 72.21 -46.25
CA LEU A 198 33.07 72.31 -44.79
C LEU A 198 31.61 72.42 -44.31
N ARG A 199 30.74 73.12 -45.05
CA ARG A 199 29.31 73.18 -44.73
C ARG A 199 28.64 71.82 -44.90
N GLN A 200 28.96 71.12 -45.99
CA GLN A 200 28.47 69.77 -46.21
C GLN A 200 28.93 68.82 -45.09
N ALA A 201 30.22 68.86 -44.73
CA ALA A 201 30.76 68.05 -43.63
C ALA A 201 30.11 68.38 -42.27
N LEU A 202 29.79 69.66 -42.02
CA LEU A 202 29.07 70.07 -40.81
C LEU A 202 27.64 69.53 -40.78
N ASP A 203 26.93 69.60 -41.91
CA ASP A 203 25.56 69.10 -42.02
C ASP A 203 25.51 67.56 -41.93
N GLU A 204 26.48 66.86 -42.51
CA GLU A 204 26.68 65.41 -42.36
C GLU A 204 26.94 65.04 -40.88
N SER A 205 27.85 65.75 -40.21
CA SER A 205 28.15 65.53 -38.79
C SER A 205 26.94 65.78 -37.87
N ARG A 206 26.10 66.78 -38.20
CA ARG A 206 24.85 67.03 -37.47
C ARG A 206 23.84 65.90 -37.65
N SER A 207 23.67 65.43 -38.88
CA SER A 207 22.82 64.27 -39.18
C SER A 207 23.28 63.02 -38.42
N ASP A 208 24.59 62.77 -38.37
CA ASP A 208 25.16 61.66 -37.61
C ASP A 208 24.94 61.80 -36.10
N CYS A 209 25.07 63.03 -35.57
CA CYS A 209 24.77 63.33 -34.18
C CYS A 209 23.30 63.05 -33.84
N ASP A 210 22.36 63.52 -34.67
CA ASP A 210 20.92 63.27 -34.50
C ASP A 210 20.60 61.77 -34.57
N HIS A 211 21.26 61.04 -35.47
CA HIS A 211 21.12 59.58 -35.58
C HIS A 211 21.61 58.86 -34.33
N LEU A 212 22.79 59.21 -33.82
CA LEU A 212 23.33 58.65 -32.58
C LEU A 212 22.44 59.00 -31.38
N GLN A 213 21.88 60.21 -31.33
CA GLN A 213 20.96 60.62 -30.28
C GLN A 213 19.67 59.79 -30.31
N LEU A 214 19.13 59.49 -31.49
CA LEU A 214 17.98 58.60 -31.64
C LEU A 214 18.30 57.18 -31.17
N LEU A 215 19.46 56.63 -31.55
CA LEU A 215 19.89 55.30 -31.10
C LEU A 215 20.08 55.24 -29.58
N ALA A 216 20.68 56.29 -28.99
CA ALA A 216 20.84 56.41 -27.54
C ALA A 216 19.49 56.46 -26.81
N ALA A 217 18.52 57.22 -27.33
CA ALA A 217 17.17 57.27 -26.78
C ALA A 217 16.44 55.91 -26.88
N GLN A 218 16.58 55.21 -28.01
CA GLN A 218 16.03 53.87 -28.18
C GLN A 218 16.66 52.84 -27.23
N GLN A 219 17.99 52.91 -27.02
CA GLN A 219 18.68 52.06 -26.06
C GLN A 219 18.23 52.38 -24.62
N ALA A 220 18.14 53.64 -24.23
CA ALA A 220 17.66 54.05 -22.92
C ALA A 220 16.24 53.51 -22.65
N GLN A 221 15.33 53.58 -23.62
CA GLN A 221 13.99 53.02 -23.49
C GLN A 221 13.99 51.49 -23.32
N LYS A 222 14.87 50.77 -24.05
CA LYS A 222 15.03 49.31 -23.89
C LYS A 222 15.56 48.96 -22.49
N ILE A 223 16.54 49.72 -21.99
CA ILE A 223 17.08 49.53 -20.63
C ILE A 223 15.98 49.68 -19.59
N ILE A 224 15.16 50.73 -19.67
CA ILE A 224 14.04 50.94 -18.74
C ILE A 224 13.04 49.78 -18.77
N LYS A 225 12.71 49.26 -19.97
CA LYS A 225 11.81 48.09 -20.11
C LYS A 225 12.40 46.81 -19.51
N HIS A 226 13.71 46.59 -19.68
CA HIS A 226 14.37 45.44 -19.09
C HIS A 226 14.48 45.57 -17.57
N GLU A 227 14.73 46.78 -17.06
CA GLU A 227 14.78 47.07 -15.64
C GLU A 227 13.42 46.80 -14.97
N SER A 228 12.31 47.27 -15.55
CA SER A 228 10.98 46.96 -15.03
C SER A 228 10.67 45.46 -15.08
N HIS A 229 11.08 44.77 -16.15
CA HIS A 229 10.88 43.32 -16.25
C HIS A 229 11.68 42.53 -15.21
N ILE A 230 12.93 42.94 -14.94
CA ILE A 230 13.76 42.34 -13.89
C ILE A 230 13.11 42.55 -12.52
N GLN A 231 12.54 43.74 -12.28
CA GLN A 231 11.86 44.03 -11.02
C GLN A 231 10.61 43.15 -10.83
N ASP A 232 9.76 43.00 -11.85
CA ASP A 232 8.61 42.09 -11.81
C ASP A 232 9.02 40.64 -11.51
N LEU A 233 10.14 40.17 -12.09
CA LEU A 233 10.65 38.83 -11.85
C LEU A 233 11.13 38.65 -10.40
N ARG A 234 11.80 39.65 -9.83
CA ARG A 234 12.24 39.63 -8.42
C ARG A 234 11.05 39.57 -7.46
N GLU A 235 9.99 40.31 -7.73
CA GLU A 235 8.79 40.30 -6.90
C GLU A 235 8.08 38.94 -6.94
N ARG A 236 8.00 38.32 -8.13
CA ARG A 236 7.49 36.94 -8.28
C ARG A 236 8.37 35.93 -7.55
N GLU A 237 9.69 36.07 -7.61
CA GLU A 237 10.63 35.20 -6.88
C GLU A 237 10.37 35.29 -5.37
N ILE A 238 10.22 36.49 -4.82
CA ILE A 238 9.93 36.69 -3.39
C ILE A 238 8.61 36.03 -3.00
N LEU A 239 7.54 36.21 -3.78
CA LEU A 239 6.23 35.60 -3.52
C LEU A 239 6.29 34.07 -3.59
N LEU A 240 7.03 33.52 -4.57
CA LEU A 240 7.23 32.08 -4.69
C LEU A 240 8.03 31.53 -3.51
N LEU A 241 9.07 32.23 -3.05
CA LEU A 241 9.83 31.83 -1.87
C LEU A 241 8.96 31.80 -0.61
N GLN A 242 8.11 32.80 -0.40
CA GLN A 242 7.15 32.82 0.71
C GLN A 242 6.16 31.65 0.61
N SER A 243 5.61 31.40 -0.58
CA SER A 243 4.70 30.28 -0.82
C SER A 243 5.37 28.92 -0.56
N VAL A 244 6.64 28.76 -0.93
CA VAL A 244 7.41 27.53 -0.67
C VAL A 244 7.64 27.35 0.82
N GLU A 245 7.98 28.41 1.55
CA GLU A 245 8.18 28.31 3.01
C GLU A 245 6.88 27.98 3.74
N GLU A 246 5.75 28.57 3.35
CA GLU A 246 4.44 28.19 3.90
C GLU A 246 4.07 26.73 3.61
N LEU A 247 4.36 26.24 2.41
CA LEU A 247 4.17 24.82 2.07
C LEU A 247 5.10 23.94 2.91
N ASN A 248 6.35 24.35 3.12
CA ASN A 248 7.32 23.62 3.93
C ASN A 248 6.87 23.48 5.40
N VAL A 249 6.31 24.56 5.98
CA VAL A 249 5.72 24.51 7.32
C VAL A 249 4.55 23.52 7.38
N ARG A 250 3.62 23.58 6.42
CA ARG A 250 2.48 22.64 6.34
C ARG A 250 2.93 21.20 6.16
N VAL A 251 3.97 20.94 5.36
CA VAL A 251 4.53 19.60 5.19
C VAL A 251 5.07 19.08 6.52
N LYS A 252 5.82 19.90 7.27
CA LYS A 252 6.34 19.50 8.59
C LYS A 252 5.22 19.21 9.59
N GLU A 253 4.12 19.96 9.58
CA GLU A 253 2.95 19.70 10.42
C GLU A 253 2.30 18.35 10.09
N VAL A 254 2.07 18.08 8.81
CA VAL A 254 1.53 16.80 8.33
C VAL A 254 2.47 15.64 8.66
N GLU A 255 3.79 15.82 8.54
CA GLU A 255 4.77 14.81 8.93
C GLU A 255 4.71 14.48 10.44
N GLN A 256 4.56 15.50 11.28
CA GLN A 256 4.38 15.31 12.73
C GLN A 256 3.07 14.59 13.06
N GLU A 257 1.97 14.95 12.40
CA GLU A 257 0.70 14.23 12.56
C GLU A 257 0.84 12.78 12.10
N ALA A 258 1.46 12.54 10.94
CA ALA A 258 1.71 11.19 10.45
C ALA A 258 2.56 10.37 11.42
N ALA A 259 3.55 11.00 12.09
CA ALA A 259 4.32 10.34 13.15
C ALA A 259 3.44 9.98 14.36
N ARG A 260 2.58 10.90 14.83
CA ARG A 260 1.64 10.64 15.93
C ARG A 260 0.67 9.50 15.60
N TRP A 261 0.10 9.49 14.39
CA TRP A 261 -0.79 8.41 13.94
C TRP A 261 -0.05 7.07 13.84
N LYS A 262 1.21 7.06 13.38
CA LYS A 262 2.04 5.84 13.35
C LYS A 262 2.29 5.30 14.76
N GLU A 263 2.60 6.16 15.72
CA GLU A 263 2.80 5.77 17.12
C GLU A 263 1.52 5.22 17.74
N ALA A 264 0.37 5.89 17.53
CA ALA A 264 -0.93 5.41 17.99
C ALA A 264 -1.27 4.02 17.42
N CYS A 265 -1.12 3.83 16.11
CA CYS A 265 -1.32 2.53 15.47
C CYS A 265 -0.39 1.45 16.03
N ALA A 266 0.88 1.79 16.32
CA ALA A 266 1.81 0.84 16.92
C ALA A 266 1.36 0.40 18.32
N LEU A 267 0.87 1.35 19.14
CA LEU A 267 0.34 1.05 20.47
C LEU A 267 -0.94 0.19 20.40
N GLU A 268 -1.85 0.47 19.48
CA GLU A 268 -3.05 -0.35 19.27
C GLU A 268 -2.70 -1.78 18.82
N VAL A 269 -1.71 -1.93 17.94
CA VAL A 269 -1.22 -3.25 17.52
C VAL A 269 -0.61 -4.01 18.69
N GLU A 270 0.20 -3.35 19.52
CA GLU A 270 0.77 -4.00 20.72
C GLU A 270 -0.30 -4.37 21.75
N ALA A 271 -1.30 -3.50 21.97
CA ALA A 271 -2.45 -3.80 22.81
C ALA A 271 -3.26 -4.98 22.26
N GLY A 272 -3.49 -5.02 20.94
CA GLY A 272 -4.15 -6.14 20.26
C GLY A 272 -3.38 -7.45 20.40
N LYS A 273 -2.04 -7.42 20.27
CA LYS A 273 -1.18 -8.59 20.51
C LYS A 273 -1.27 -9.07 21.96
N ALA A 274 -1.31 -8.15 22.93
CA ALA A 274 -1.45 -8.50 24.34
C ALA A 274 -2.82 -9.18 24.62
N ALA A 275 -3.90 -8.61 24.12
CA ALA A 275 -5.24 -9.19 24.24
C ALA A 275 -5.34 -10.58 23.58
N ILE A 276 -4.74 -10.77 22.40
CA ILE A 276 -4.69 -12.09 21.74
C ILE A 276 -3.90 -13.10 22.59
N LYS A 277 -2.81 -12.69 23.26
CA LYS A 277 -2.06 -13.57 24.16
C LYS A 277 -2.92 -14.00 25.35
N GLU A 278 -3.66 -13.08 25.98
CA GLU A 278 -4.57 -13.38 27.09
C GLU A 278 -5.69 -14.33 26.65
N LEU A 279 -6.36 -14.04 25.53
CA LEU A 279 -7.39 -14.93 24.98
C LEU A 279 -6.86 -16.33 24.67
N ASN A 280 -5.64 -16.43 24.14
CA ASN A 280 -5.02 -17.74 23.90
C ASN A 280 -4.76 -18.49 25.21
N GLN A 281 -4.35 -17.80 26.28
CA GLN A 281 -4.19 -18.43 27.61
C GLN A 281 -5.53 -18.95 28.12
N GLU A 282 -6.60 -18.16 28.06
CA GLU A 282 -7.95 -18.59 28.45
C GLU A 282 -8.43 -19.80 27.63
N VAL A 283 -8.23 -19.78 26.31
CA VAL A 283 -8.57 -20.91 25.43
C VAL A 283 -7.78 -22.16 25.82
N THR A 284 -6.51 -22.04 26.19
CA THR A 284 -5.73 -23.20 26.67
C THR A 284 -6.27 -23.77 27.98
N LEU A 285 -6.64 -22.91 28.93
CA LEU A 285 -7.24 -23.32 30.20
C LEU A 285 -8.60 -24.00 29.99
N LEU A 286 -9.48 -23.39 29.18
CA LEU A 286 -10.79 -23.98 28.86
C LEU A 286 -10.67 -25.31 28.13
N ARG A 287 -9.68 -25.47 27.22
CA ARG A 287 -9.39 -26.75 26.58
C ARG A 287 -8.93 -27.80 27.59
N GLU A 288 -8.15 -27.41 28.58
CA GLU A 288 -7.75 -28.31 29.66
C GLU A 288 -8.91 -28.75 30.53
N GLU A 289 -9.77 -27.81 30.93
CA GLU A 289 -10.99 -28.11 31.70
C GLU A 289 -11.93 -29.01 30.93
N LEU A 290 -12.18 -28.73 29.64
CA LEU A 290 -12.97 -29.58 28.77
C LEU A 290 -12.42 -31.01 28.71
N ARG A 291 -11.09 -31.16 28.63
CA ARG A 291 -10.44 -32.47 28.63
C ARG A 291 -10.65 -33.22 29.95
N ARG A 292 -10.58 -32.52 31.10
CA ARG A 292 -10.84 -33.11 32.42
C ARG A 292 -12.30 -33.58 32.53
N VAL A 293 -13.25 -32.71 32.20
CA VAL A 293 -14.68 -33.04 32.22
C VAL A 293 -15.01 -34.21 31.29
N LYS A 294 -14.38 -34.27 30.10
CA LYS A 294 -14.54 -35.41 29.20
C LYS A 294 -14.03 -36.71 29.81
N ALA A 295 -12.86 -36.69 30.46
CA ALA A 295 -12.34 -37.87 31.14
C ALA A 295 -13.24 -38.33 32.30
N ASP A 296 -13.78 -37.40 33.07
CA ASP A 296 -14.74 -37.70 34.15
C ASP A 296 -16.05 -38.29 33.60
N LEU A 297 -16.54 -37.75 32.48
CA LEU A 297 -17.71 -38.28 31.77
C LEU A 297 -17.47 -39.71 31.27
N ASP A 298 -16.32 -39.97 30.64
CA ASP A 298 -15.96 -41.30 30.15
C ASP A 298 -15.86 -42.30 31.31
N ALA A 299 -15.29 -41.89 32.45
CA ALA A 299 -15.24 -42.69 33.67
C ALA A 299 -16.66 -42.98 34.22
N ALA A 300 -17.54 -41.97 34.27
CA ALA A 300 -18.93 -42.15 34.69
C ALA A 300 -19.70 -43.09 33.75
N ASN A 301 -19.50 -42.96 32.44
CA ASN A 301 -20.13 -43.81 31.43
C ASN A 301 -19.68 -45.27 31.58
N SER A 302 -18.37 -45.52 31.80
CA SER A 302 -17.87 -46.87 32.08
C SER A 302 -18.50 -47.49 33.34
N LYS A 303 -18.74 -46.68 34.38
CA LYS A 303 -19.41 -47.11 35.61
C LYS A 303 -20.87 -47.44 35.37
N ILE A 304 -21.58 -46.68 34.54
CA ILE A 304 -22.96 -46.97 34.13
C ILE A 304 -23.01 -48.31 33.40
N GLN A 305 -22.14 -48.54 32.42
CA GLN A 305 -22.08 -49.82 31.69
C GLN A 305 -21.81 -51.02 32.61
N LEU A 306 -20.94 -50.86 33.62
CA LEU A 306 -20.72 -51.90 34.62
C LEU A 306 -21.96 -52.16 35.47
N LYS A 307 -22.68 -51.12 35.88
CA LYS A 307 -23.96 -51.25 36.60
C LYS A 307 -25.05 -51.91 35.75
N GLU A 308 -25.13 -51.59 34.47
CA GLU A 308 -26.05 -52.22 33.52
C GLU A 308 -25.77 -53.71 33.38
N LYS A 309 -24.49 -54.10 33.22
CA LYS A 309 -24.07 -55.52 33.18
C LYS A 309 -24.39 -56.24 34.49
N LEU A 310 -24.16 -55.59 35.63
CA LEU A 310 -24.49 -56.14 36.94
C LEU A 310 -25.99 -56.33 37.10
N ALA A 311 -26.80 -55.35 36.70
CA ALA A 311 -28.26 -55.45 36.72
C ALA A 311 -28.76 -56.58 35.81
N ALA A 312 -28.21 -56.72 34.61
CA ALA A 312 -28.54 -57.83 33.70
C ALA A 312 -28.20 -59.20 34.31
N SER A 313 -27.03 -59.33 34.95
CA SER A 313 -26.63 -60.56 35.64
C SER A 313 -27.52 -60.86 36.85
N ALA A 314 -27.90 -59.84 37.62
CA ALA A 314 -28.82 -59.98 38.75
C ALA A 314 -30.22 -60.42 38.28
N MET A 315 -30.74 -59.83 37.21
CA MET A 315 -32.01 -60.26 36.60
C MET A 315 -31.95 -61.71 36.09
N ALA A 316 -30.85 -62.12 35.46
CA ALA A 316 -30.68 -63.51 35.02
C ALA A 316 -30.60 -64.49 36.21
N ALA A 317 -29.90 -64.12 37.27
CA ALA A 317 -29.83 -64.92 38.50
C ALA A 317 -31.20 -65.03 39.20
N GLN A 318 -31.96 -63.93 39.24
CA GLN A 318 -33.32 -63.93 39.76
C GLN A 318 -34.24 -64.84 38.92
N ALA A 319 -34.21 -64.74 37.59
CA ALA A 319 -34.99 -65.60 36.72
C ALA A 319 -34.65 -67.10 36.91
N ALA A 320 -33.38 -67.43 37.12
CA ALA A 320 -32.96 -68.79 37.44
C ALA A 320 -33.47 -69.26 38.82
N ALA A 321 -33.41 -68.39 39.84
CA ALA A 321 -33.94 -68.69 41.16
C ALA A 321 -35.47 -68.91 41.13
N ASP A 322 -36.22 -68.07 40.43
CA ASP A 322 -37.67 -68.21 40.25
C ASP A 322 -38.02 -69.52 39.51
N ALA A 323 -37.22 -69.93 38.52
CA ALA A 323 -37.40 -71.22 37.85
C ALA A 323 -37.15 -72.40 38.81
N CYS A 324 -36.12 -72.32 39.67
CA CYS A 324 -35.86 -73.33 40.69
C CYS A 324 -37.00 -73.40 41.73
N LEU A 325 -37.55 -72.26 42.15
CA LEU A 325 -38.70 -72.22 43.06
C LEU A 325 -39.94 -72.87 42.44
N LYS A 326 -40.29 -72.50 41.20
CA LYS A 326 -41.41 -73.14 40.47
C LYS A 326 -41.24 -74.66 40.34
N LEU A 327 -40.01 -75.12 40.13
CA LEU A 327 -39.71 -76.55 40.06
C LEU A 327 -39.83 -77.22 41.44
N ALA A 328 -39.41 -76.57 42.51
CA ALA A 328 -39.60 -77.06 43.87
C ALA A 328 -41.09 -77.12 44.24
N ASP A 329 -41.86 -76.09 43.91
CA ASP A 329 -43.30 -76.01 44.16
C ASP A 329 -44.04 -77.12 43.42
N SER A 330 -43.78 -77.33 42.13
CA SER A 330 -44.38 -78.43 41.36
C SER A 330 -44.03 -79.81 41.91
N ARG A 331 -42.78 -80.04 42.37
CA ARG A 331 -42.38 -81.28 43.05
C ARG A 331 -43.12 -81.44 44.38
N SER A 332 -43.24 -80.37 45.17
CA SER A 332 -43.94 -80.41 46.44
C SER A 332 -45.43 -80.72 46.27
N ALA A 333 -46.09 -80.13 45.26
CA ALA A 333 -47.47 -80.42 44.91
C ALA A 333 -47.65 -81.89 44.48
N GLY A 334 -46.74 -82.43 43.67
CA GLY A 334 -46.76 -83.85 43.29
C GLY A 334 -46.56 -84.79 44.49
N LEU A 335 -45.69 -84.43 45.43
CA LEU A 335 -45.52 -85.19 46.68
C LEU A 335 -46.77 -85.11 47.57
N GLN A 336 -47.41 -83.95 47.67
CA GLN A 336 -48.67 -83.77 48.40
C GLN A 336 -49.78 -84.66 47.82
N GLN A 337 -49.97 -84.66 46.50
CA GLN A 337 -50.92 -85.57 45.84
C GLN A 337 -50.64 -87.05 46.15
N ARG A 338 -49.35 -87.44 46.20
CA ARG A 338 -48.98 -88.80 46.56
C ARG A 338 -49.29 -89.13 48.02
N ILE A 339 -49.04 -88.19 48.94
CA ILE A 339 -49.39 -88.33 50.36
C ILE A 339 -50.91 -88.45 50.52
N GLU A 340 -51.69 -87.61 49.83
CA GLU A 340 -53.16 -87.67 49.84
C GLU A 340 -53.66 -89.02 49.34
N GLU A 341 -53.11 -89.53 48.22
CA GLU A 341 -53.49 -90.85 47.70
C GLU A 341 -53.11 -91.99 48.66
N LEU A 342 -51.91 -91.95 49.25
CA LEU A 342 -51.51 -92.92 50.27
C LEU A 342 -52.40 -92.85 51.52
N THR A 343 -52.81 -91.64 51.91
CA THR A 343 -53.73 -91.43 53.03
C THR A 343 -55.10 -92.01 52.71
N ARG A 344 -55.62 -91.78 51.50
CA ARG A 344 -56.86 -92.40 51.00
C ARG A 344 -56.78 -93.92 50.98
N GLN A 345 -55.64 -94.48 50.57
CA GLN A 345 -55.40 -95.93 50.62
C GLN A 345 -55.40 -96.46 52.06
N ILE A 346 -54.77 -95.76 53.00
CA ILE A 346 -54.82 -96.11 54.43
C ILE A 346 -56.27 -96.06 54.95
N GLU A 347 -57.02 -95.00 54.63
CA GLU A 347 -58.44 -94.89 55.02
C GLU A 347 -59.28 -96.04 54.44
N GLN A 348 -59.06 -96.40 53.17
CA GLN A 348 -59.72 -97.53 52.54
C GLN A 348 -59.35 -98.86 53.19
N GLU A 349 -58.07 -99.13 53.42
CA GLU A 349 -57.58 -100.31 54.15
C GLU A 349 -58.12 -100.36 55.59
N ASP A 350 -58.21 -99.23 56.30
CA ASP A 350 -58.81 -99.14 57.63
C ASP A 350 -60.32 -99.42 57.58
N THR A 351 -61.05 -98.95 56.57
CA THR A 351 -62.48 -99.30 56.39
C THR A 351 -62.67 -100.77 56.00
N HIS A 352 -61.78 -101.35 55.19
CA HIS A 352 -61.76 -102.78 54.87
C HIS A 352 -61.39 -103.63 56.09
N ALA A 353 -60.44 -103.19 56.92
CA ALA A 353 -60.06 -103.79 58.19
C ALA A 353 -61.19 -103.68 59.23
N ARG A 354 -62.02 -102.62 59.19
CA ARG A 354 -63.24 -102.51 60.00
C ARG A 354 -64.38 -103.42 59.51
N LYS A 355 -64.49 -103.69 58.21
CA LYS A 355 -65.50 -104.62 57.64
C LYS A 355 -65.10 -106.10 57.75
N GLY A 356 -63.83 -106.42 57.95
CA GLY A 356 -63.32 -107.79 58.10
C GLY A 356 -63.10 -108.27 59.54
N ARG A 357 -63.44 -107.48 60.56
CA ARG A 357 -63.12 -107.79 61.96
C ARG A 357 -64.35 -108.12 62.80
N ASP A 358 -64.98 -109.24 62.43
CA ASP A 358 -65.59 -110.17 63.37
C ASP A 358 -64.71 -111.43 63.50
N SER A 359 -63.42 -111.26 63.80
CA SER A 359 -62.61 -112.25 64.54
C SER A 359 -61.18 -111.73 64.76
N ALA A 360 -60.65 -112.00 65.96
CA ALA A 360 -59.25 -111.90 66.39
C ALA A 360 -58.62 -110.51 66.61
N ARG A 361 -58.57 -110.17 67.91
CA ARG A 361 -57.61 -109.26 68.55
C ARG A 361 -56.17 -109.49 68.07
N LYS A 362 -55.40 -108.44 67.76
CA LYS A 362 -53.95 -108.40 68.00
C LYS A 362 -53.37 -106.98 67.97
N ARG A 363 -52.40 -106.77 68.87
CA ARG A 363 -51.70 -105.55 69.27
C ARG A 363 -51.06 -104.80 68.10
N ILE A 364 -51.34 -103.50 68.00
CA ILE A 364 -50.53 -102.56 67.23
C ILE A 364 -49.38 -102.12 68.15
N ARG A 365 -48.15 -102.50 67.80
CA ARG A 365 -46.95 -101.95 68.43
C ARG A 365 -46.70 -100.61 67.75
N TYR A 366 -46.66 -99.53 68.54
CA TYR A 366 -46.11 -98.26 68.09
C TYR A 366 -44.63 -98.49 67.73
N ALA A 367 -44.32 -98.56 66.44
CA ALA A 367 -42.95 -98.43 65.96
C ALA A 367 -42.63 -96.94 66.00
N CYS A 368 -41.93 -96.51 67.03
CA CYS A 368 -41.33 -95.20 67.11
C CYS A 368 -40.45 -94.97 65.86
N TRP A 369 -40.85 -93.98 65.05
CA TRP A 369 -40.07 -93.56 63.89
C TRP A 369 -38.76 -92.94 64.41
N PRO A 370 -37.58 -93.40 63.99
CA PRO A 370 -36.34 -92.80 64.41
C PRO A 370 -36.23 -91.45 63.72
N TRP A 371 -36.34 -90.37 64.49
CA TRP A 371 -35.80 -89.07 64.13
C TRP A 371 -34.30 -89.25 63.96
N GLN A 372 -33.84 -89.62 62.76
CA GLN A 372 -32.49 -89.29 62.37
C GLN A 372 -32.42 -87.77 62.40
N GLN A 373 -31.64 -87.25 63.35
CA GLN A 373 -31.26 -85.86 63.40
C GLN A 373 -30.79 -85.47 62.01
N LEU A 374 -31.64 -84.79 61.24
CA LEU A 374 -31.21 -84.01 60.11
C LEU A 374 -30.29 -82.95 60.71
N ARG A 375 -28.99 -83.26 60.70
CA ARG A 375 -27.95 -82.27 60.86
C ARG A 375 -28.18 -81.29 59.72
N VAL A 376 -28.95 -80.25 60.01
CA VAL A 376 -28.94 -79.02 59.25
C VAL A 376 -27.47 -78.64 59.22
N ILE A 377 -26.82 -78.85 58.08
CA ILE A 377 -25.60 -78.13 57.78
C ILE A 377 -26.09 -76.69 57.72
N SER A 378 -26.04 -76.02 58.86
CA SER A 378 -25.99 -74.58 58.91
C SER A 378 -24.73 -74.24 58.13
N THR A 379 -24.88 -74.02 56.83
CA THR A 379 -23.96 -73.12 56.14
C THR A 379 -24.11 -71.82 56.88
N SER A 380 -23.18 -71.58 57.82
CA SER A 380 -23.12 -70.32 58.51
C SER A 380 -23.15 -69.25 57.43
N SER A 381 -24.20 -68.43 57.46
CA SER A 381 -24.13 -67.05 57.05
C SER A 381 -23.09 -66.37 57.95
N ARG A 382 -21.83 -66.73 57.73
CA ARG A 382 -20.71 -65.91 58.13
C ARG A 382 -20.81 -64.73 57.17
N ALA A 383 -21.52 -63.70 57.61
CA ALA A 383 -21.29 -62.36 57.12
C ALA A 383 -19.77 -62.18 57.14
N ARG A 384 -19.14 -62.31 55.96
CA ARG A 384 -17.81 -61.78 55.76
C ARG A 384 -18.01 -60.28 55.83
N THR A 385 -17.85 -59.74 57.03
CA THR A 385 -17.35 -58.38 57.18
C THR A 385 -16.07 -58.34 56.34
N TRP A 386 -16.18 -57.67 55.21
CA TRP A 386 -15.08 -57.23 54.39
C TRP A 386 -14.31 -56.24 55.25
N SER A 387 -13.34 -56.72 56.00
CA SER A 387 -12.39 -55.83 56.68
C SER A 387 -11.53 -55.20 55.60
N VAL A 388 -11.86 -53.96 55.26
CA VAL A 388 -10.96 -53.01 54.63
C VAL A 388 -10.03 -52.52 55.74
N ASP A 389 -8.73 -52.78 55.59
CA ASP A 389 -7.74 -52.04 56.37
C ASP A 389 -7.73 -50.58 55.91
N GLN A 390 -7.38 -49.65 56.81
CA GLN A 390 -7.57 -48.19 56.72
C GLN A 390 -6.94 -47.51 55.48
N ASN A 391 -6.26 -48.26 54.61
CA ASN A 391 -5.62 -47.76 53.38
C ASN A 391 -6.19 -48.35 52.06
N GLY A 392 -7.36 -49.01 52.08
CA GLY A 392 -8.21 -49.18 50.89
C GLY A 392 -7.66 -50.01 49.71
N ARG A 393 -6.75 -50.97 49.92
CA ARG A 393 -6.32 -51.92 48.86
C ARG A 393 -6.83 -53.34 49.12
N LEU A 394 -7.37 -53.98 48.07
CA LEU A 394 -7.70 -55.40 48.04
C LEU A 394 -6.45 -56.23 47.67
N LEU A 395 -6.12 -57.23 48.49
CA LEU A 395 -5.03 -58.18 48.22
C LEU A 395 -5.43 -59.23 47.18
N PRO A 396 -4.52 -59.63 46.25
CA PRO A 396 -4.78 -60.66 45.25
C PRO A 396 -4.38 -62.05 45.75
N ARG A 397 -5.23 -63.06 45.53
CA ARG A 397 -4.84 -64.41 45.05
C ARG A 397 -6.02 -65.39 45.09
N THR A 398 -6.15 -66.17 44.02
CA THR A 398 -5.96 -67.63 44.07
C THR A 398 -5.66 -68.14 42.66
N GLU A 399 -4.38 -68.33 42.36
CA GLU A 399 -3.91 -69.36 41.44
C GLU A 399 -4.00 -70.72 42.14
N ALA A 400 -4.06 -71.78 41.33
CA ALA A 400 -4.00 -73.22 41.65
C ALA A 400 -5.34 -73.91 42.02
N LEU A 401 -5.86 -74.71 41.10
CA LEU A 401 -5.74 -76.18 41.13
C LEU A 401 -6.48 -76.81 39.93
N LEU A 402 -5.76 -77.03 38.82
CA LEU A 402 -6.00 -78.15 37.90
C LEU A 402 -4.64 -78.62 37.34
N GLN A 403 -3.95 -79.46 38.11
CA GLN A 403 -2.95 -80.39 37.58
C GLN A 403 -3.69 -81.66 37.18
N ILE A 404 -3.83 -81.90 35.87
CA ILE A 404 -3.92 -83.26 35.32
C ILE A 404 -2.53 -83.61 34.82
N ARG A 405 -2.10 -84.80 35.20
CA ARG A 405 -0.74 -85.32 35.13
C ARG A 405 -0.59 -86.19 33.88
N ILE A 406 0.41 -85.84 33.07
CA ILE A 406 1.07 -86.53 31.94
C ILE A 406 0.17 -86.87 30.74
#